data_AF-A0A142YLH2-F1
#
_entry.id   AF-A0A142YLH2-F1
#
_cell.length_a   1.000
_cell.length_b   1.000
_cell.length_c   1.000
_cell.angle_alpha   90.00
_cell.angle_beta   90.00
_cell.angle_gamma   90.00
#
_symmetry.space_group_name_H-M   'P 1'
#
loop_
_entity.id
_entity.type
_entity.pdbx_description
1 polymer ?
#
loop_
_entity_poly.entity_id
_entity_poly.type
_entity_poly.pdbx_seq_one_letter_code
_entity_poly.pdbx_strand_id
1 'polypeptide(L)'
;MAEGLETRRVLSSLSTIPSASVSGTDADGDRWTLTLYGPGTINVVDPTGQAFTKANSATPDLIHTITVAGTVSHSSRLVGRVEAAGGGDGKVFFQNLNIQNNGAFGQIDANNVQRRGTTAQNGIALVDMPDFWLGRTSSTASTVSSDIHSGFFLAGGITAPEGVNVLRFGGVDVNYTPAGATPLVASAQKNEFVVNLGLPVTTGTSIIVDRVTTNAGTSTSTNQGNTTTTVNQQSVTFLVTGRINLFQANQIDGNTANGLAPTQFDATADTPTAGGTYLVSQAGEVTGQIGYVRVGGPATNFTTFAIATSIFSGSPGDTLDPKVTNFLIGGETDNVMLIAPGGSRDVSFGRGMDNVVINSQWIQHLHANRGAVNSKVTVSRTLDNLKLGADLVNSLIQSGYTQTLTAEAVSPGSVFSAGGGAFNGVAPKAIDNRTFSNIAGASLPSAHGGGGINAQIAGSVVSSVVSVSVDPDPSGLNDPGEFQQVTTKRFPFGAPENVVLPRGYINVKLEGEVDNSAIQGTLVSPDVPSDTAFFAKHVDVVKGAAFPPKVDTAPFNRKLNYGKAQKALKGLWKV
;
A
#
# COMPACT_ATOMS: atom_id res chain seq x y z
N MET A 1 13.22 16.59 -30.54
CA MET A 1 13.76 17.85 -29.96
C MET A 1 12.78 18.65 -29.08
N ALA A 2 11.56 18.17 -28.79
CA ALA A 2 10.64 18.82 -27.83
C ALA A 2 10.74 18.31 -26.37
N GLU A 3 11.64 17.35 -26.10
CA GLU A 3 11.78 16.63 -24.82
C GLU A 3 12.47 17.47 -23.72
N GLY A 4 13.08 18.62 -24.06
CA GLY A 4 13.85 19.47 -23.13
C GLY A 4 13.16 20.74 -22.62
N LEU A 5 12.01 21.15 -23.17
CA LEU A 5 11.36 22.41 -22.82
C LEU A 5 10.43 22.31 -21.60
N GLU A 6 9.77 21.16 -21.39
CA GLU A 6 8.85 20.99 -20.26
C GLU A 6 9.58 20.65 -18.94
N THR A 7 10.66 19.87 -18.99
CA THR A 7 11.54 19.60 -17.84
C THR A 7 12.23 20.87 -17.35
N ARG A 8 12.65 21.75 -18.28
CA ARG A 8 13.13 23.10 -17.95
C ARG A 8 12.07 23.91 -17.24
N ARG A 9 10.79 23.80 -17.59
CA ARG A 9 9.73 24.68 -17.08
C ARG A 9 9.29 24.39 -15.65
N VAL A 10 9.54 23.19 -15.14
CA VAL A 10 9.24 22.83 -13.74
C VAL A 10 10.49 22.85 -12.87
N LEU A 11 11.65 22.50 -13.41
CA LEU A 11 12.92 22.79 -12.74
C LEU A 11 13.21 24.31 -12.71
N SER A 12 12.63 25.11 -13.60
CA SER A 12 12.77 26.58 -13.59
C SER A 12 11.93 27.30 -12.54
N SER A 13 10.94 26.64 -11.92
CA SER A 13 10.23 27.24 -10.78
C SER A 13 10.91 26.96 -9.44
N LEU A 14 11.82 25.98 -9.38
CA LEU A 14 12.62 25.66 -8.20
C LEU A 14 13.97 26.37 -8.25
N SER A 15 14.57 26.61 -7.08
CA SER A 15 15.88 27.26 -7.03
C SER A 15 16.93 26.41 -7.74
N THR A 16 17.73 27.06 -8.59
CA THR A 16 18.95 26.48 -9.16
C THR A 16 20.21 26.96 -8.46
N ILE A 17 20.07 27.78 -7.40
CA ILE A 17 21.17 28.35 -6.65
C ILE A 17 21.48 27.42 -5.47
N PRO A 18 22.67 26.80 -5.41
CA PRO A 18 23.11 26.03 -4.26
C PRO A 18 23.23 26.93 -3.03
N SER A 19 22.66 26.52 -1.91
CA SER A 19 22.81 27.20 -0.61
C SER A 19 23.82 26.49 0.28
N ALA A 20 23.90 25.17 0.18
CA ALA A 20 24.86 24.35 0.92
C ALA A 20 25.16 23.05 0.19
N SER A 21 26.35 22.51 0.42
CA SER A 21 26.76 21.22 -0.11
C SER A 21 27.64 20.48 0.89
N VAL A 22 27.39 19.18 1.06
CA VAL A 22 28.16 18.27 1.90
C VAL A 22 28.56 17.08 1.05
N SER A 23 29.77 16.56 1.23
CA SER A 23 30.27 15.41 0.48
C SER A 23 31.03 14.48 1.41
N GLY A 24 31.03 13.19 1.08
CA GLY A 24 31.76 12.16 1.82
C GLY A 24 32.11 10.97 0.94
N THR A 25 32.68 9.97 1.57
CA THR A 25 33.03 8.67 0.97
C THR A 25 32.36 7.60 1.81
N ASP A 26 31.60 6.70 1.18
CA ASP A 26 30.93 5.57 1.83
C ASP A 26 31.95 4.50 2.25
N ALA A 27 31.51 3.50 3.02
CA ALA A 27 32.36 2.45 3.57
C ALA A 27 33.05 1.58 2.50
N ASP A 28 32.44 1.43 1.33
CA ASP A 28 33.00 0.71 0.18
C ASP A 28 33.84 1.59 -0.77
N GLY A 29 33.96 2.88 -0.46
CA GLY A 29 34.74 3.85 -1.23
C GLY A 29 33.93 4.74 -2.17
N ASP A 30 32.62 4.51 -2.32
CA ASP A 30 31.76 5.32 -3.17
C ASP A 30 31.71 6.78 -2.71
N ARG A 31 31.91 7.72 -3.65
CA ARG A 31 31.88 9.14 -3.32
C ARG A 31 30.49 9.69 -3.46
N TRP A 32 30.08 10.50 -2.51
CA TRP A 32 28.74 11.09 -2.55
C TRP A 32 28.74 12.58 -2.28
N THR A 33 27.72 13.24 -2.81
CA THR A 33 27.49 14.67 -2.58
C THR A 33 26.00 14.93 -2.41
N LEU A 34 25.66 15.67 -1.37
CA LEU A 34 24.34 16.21 -1.10
C LEU A 34 24.38 17.73 -1.26
N THR A 35 23.54 18.26 -2.15
CA THR A 35 23.44 19.69 -2.41
C THR A 35 22.02 20.17 -2.14
N LEU A 36 21.90 21.14 -1.23
CA LEU A 36 20.67 21.89 -1.02
C LEU A 36 20.65 23.08 -1.98
N TYR A 37 19.55 23.24 -2.71
CA TYR A 37 19.28 24.41 -3.54
C TYR A 37 18.13 25.20 -2.93
N GLY A 38 18.24 26.54 -2.93
CA GLY A 38 17.26 27.42 -2.31
C GLY A 38 17.48 27.60 -0.80
N PRO A 39 16.59 28.31 -0.10
CA PRO A 39 16.73 28.58 1.33
C PRO A 39 16.89 27.32 2.18
N GLY A 40 17.65 27.43 3.26
CA GLY A 40 17.82 26.39 4.26
C GLY A 40 19.27 25.99 4.49
N THR A 41 19.45 25.00 5.35
CA THR A 41 20.73 24.41 5.72
C THR A 41 20.66 22.89 5.62
N ILE A 42 21.83 22.27 5.48
CA ILE A 42 21.99 20.82 5.53
C ILE A 42 23.13 20.49 6.51
N ASN A 43 22.91 19.48 7.34
CA ASN A 43 23.91 18.86 8.18
C ASN A 43 23.86 17.34 7.96
N VAL A 44 25.01 16.71 7.81
CA VAL A 44 25.13 15.26 7.63
C VAL A 44 26.12 14.75 8.65
N VAL A 45 25.73 13.73 9.42
CA VAL A 45 26.56 13.16 10.48
C VAL A 45 26.71 11.65 10.35
N ASP A 46 27.84 11.14 10.81
CA ASP A 46 28.17 9.72 10.89
C ASP A 46 27.49 9.04 12.11
N PRO A 47 27.63 7.71 12.30
CA PRO A 47 27.05 6.99 13.44
C PRO A 47 27.56 7.42 14.82
N THR A 48 28.68 8.14 14.88
CA THR A 48 29.24 8.72 16.12
C THR A 48 28.76 10.16 16.37
N GLY A 49 27.99 10.73 15.44
CA GLY A 49 27.48 12.09 15.48
C GLY A 49 28.47 13.14 15.00
N GLN A 50 29.61 12.75 14.41
CA GLN A 50 30.54 13.72 13.82
C GLN A 50 30.03 14.17 12.45
N ALA A 51 30.17 15.46 12.17
CA ALA A 51 29.74 16.03 10.90
C ALA A 51 30.68 15.64 9.76
N PHE A 52 30.10 15.35 8.60
CA PHE A 52 30.85 15.32 7.35
C PHE A 52 31.24 16.74 6.95
N THR A 53 32.54 16.94 6.76
CA THR A 53 33.18 18.20 6.39
C THR A 53 34.10 17.95 5.20
N LYS A 54 34.61 19.04 4.62
CA LYS A 54 35.61 18.92 3.55
C LYS A 54 36.86 18.17 3.99
N ALA A 55 37.25 18.27 5.27
CA ALA A 55 38.49 17.68 5.80
C ALA A 55 38.44 16.15 5.92
N ASN A 56 37.27 15.59 6.25
CA ASN A 56 37.04 14.14 6.37
C ASN A 56 36.27 13.54 5.17
N SER A 57 36.06 14.32 4.10
CA SER A 57 35.30 13.87 2.92
C SER A 57 35.87 12.64 2.21
N ALA A 58 37.17 12.34 2.38
CA ALA A 58 37.84 11.18 1.81
C ALA A 58 37.93 9.98 2.77
N THR A 59 37.51 10.16 4.03
CA THR A 59 37.48 9.08 5.02
C THR A 59 36.21 8.26 4.81
N PRO A 60 36.30 6.95 4.54
CA PRO A 60 35.14 6.07 4.42
C PRO A 60 34.33 6.06 5.72
N ASP A 61 33.05 6.41 5.64
CA ASP A 61 32.11 6.29 6.75
C ASP A 61 30.65 6.26 6.24
N LEU A 62 29.75 5.72 7.05
CA LEU A 62 28.33 5.63 6.73
C LEU A 62 27.59 6.91 7.16
N ILE A 63 26.45 7.17 6.53
CA ILE A 63 25.60 8.27 6.97
C ILE A 63 24.66 7.78 8.06
N HIS A 64 24.65 8.43 9.21
CA HIS A 64 23.63 8.16 10.21
C HIS A 64 22.42 9.06 10.00
N THR A 65 22.62 10.37 10.01
CA THR A 65 21.52 11.33 9.93
C THR A 65 21.82 12.45 8.95
N ILE A 66 20.88 12.70 8.05
CA ILE A 66 20.80 13.90 7.22
C ILE A 66 19.73 14.80 7.84
N THR A 67 20.10 16.01 8.23
CA THR A 67 19.17 17.02 8.73
C THR A 67 19.10 18.16 7.74
N VAL A 68 17.89 18.50 7.30
CA VAL A 68 17.60 19.67 6.46
C VAL A 68 16.66 20.59 7.24
N ALA A 69 17.01 21.87 7.30
CA ALA A 69 16.29 22.86 8.09
C ALA A 69 16.12 24.18 7.31
N GLY A 70 15.16 25.01 7.71
CA GLY A 70 15.00 26.34 7.13
C GLY A 70 14.50 26.37 5.68
N THR A 71 13.94 25.27 5.17
CA THR A 71 13.51 25.15 3.77
C THR A 71 12.15 25.81 3.51
N VAL A 72 11.95 26.20 2.26
CA VAL A 72 10.72 26.80 1.75
C VAL A 72 10.13 25.93 0.63
N SER A 73 8.86 25.59 0.79
CA SER A 73 8.14 24.53 0.07
C SER A 73 8.04 24.66 -1.45
N HIS A 74 8.22 25.87 -2.00
CA HIS A 74 8.15 26.13 -3.45
C HIS A 74 9.50 26.42 -4.11
N SER A 75 10.60 26.48 -3.34
CA SER A 75 11.92 26.87 -3.86
C SER A 75 13.03 25.91 -3.49
N SER A 76 12.90 25.23 -2.34
CA SER A 76 13.96 24.43 -1.76
C SER A 76 13.92 23.00 -2.29
N ARG A 77 15.09 22.46 -2.63
CA ARG A 77 15.25 21.06 -3.02
C ARG A 77 16.58 20.48 -2.57
N LEU A 78 16.55 19.22 -2.16
CA LEU A 78 17.74 18.43 -1.84
C LEU A 78 18.06 17.50 -3.01
N VAL A 79 19.30 17.51 -3.47
CA VAL A 79 19.78 16.63 -4.55
C VAL A 79 20.99 15.85 -4.08
N GLY A 80 20.94 14.53 -4.20
CA GLY A 80 22.03 13.62 -3.92
C GLY A 80 22.63 13.07 -5.21
N ARG A 81 23.95 12.86 -5.21
CA ARG A 81 24.69 12.18 -6.27
C ARG A 81 25.70 11.22 -5.67
N VAL A 82 25.84 10.06 -6.30
CA VAL A 82 26.86 9.06 -5.97
C VAL A 82 27.73 8.80 -7.20
N GLU A 83 29.03 8.69 -6.98
CA GLU A 83 30.03 8.28 -7.95
C GLU A 83 30.66 7.00 -7.43
N ALA A 84 30.35 5.89 -8.10
CA ALA A 84 30.83 4.58 -7.72
C ALA A 84 32.37 4.50 -7.80
N ALA A 85 32.99 3.97 -6.76
CA ALA A 85 34.40 3.63 -6.75
C ALA A 85 34.68 2.32 -7.50
N GLY A 86 35.97 2.04 -7.74
CA GLY A 86 36.38 0.77 -8.34
C GLY A 86 36.04 -0.40 -7.41
N GLY A 87 34.95 -1.12 -7.70
CA GLY A 87 34.46 -2.24 -6.89
C GLY A 87 33.35 -1.90 -5.89
N GLY A 88 32.92 -0.64 -5.81
CA GLY A 88 31.76 -0.22 -5.02
C GLY A 88 30.43 -0.54 -5.71
N ASP A 89 29.34 -0.48 -4.96
CA ASP A 89 28.02 -0.92 -5.43
C ASP A 89 27.16 0.22 -6.03
N GLY A 90 27.64 1.46 -5.98
CA GLY A 90 26.95 2.65 -6.44
C GLY A 90 25.87 3.13 -5.47
N LYS A 91 25.85 2.66 -4.23
CA LYS A 91 24.82 2.96 -3.24
C LYS A 91 25.42 3.58 -1.99
N VAL A 92 24.68 4.52 -1.40
CA VAL A 92 25.07 5.11 -0.12
C VAL A 92 23.96 4.93 0.89
N PHE A 93 24.28 4.29 2.01
CA PHE A 93 23.29 4.02 3.05
C PHE A 93 23.21 5.17 4.05
N PHE A 94 21.98 5.56 4.38
CA PHE A 94 21.67 6.48 5.46
C PHE A 94 20.59 5.91 6.38
N GLN A 95 20.66 6.22 7.67
CA GLN A 95 19.66 5.71 8.63
C GLN A 95 18.48 6.68 8.83
N ASN A 96 18.73 7.99 8.84
CA ASN A 96 17.70 8.99 9.09
C ASN A 96 17.80 10.17 8.11
N LEU A 97 16.65 10.63 7.61
CA LEU A 97 16.50 11.94 6.96
C LEU A 97 15.44 12.75 7.71
N ASN A 98 15.84 13.87 8.31
CA ASN A 98 14.97 14.73 9.10
C ASN A 98 14.84 16.10 8.44
N ILE A 99 13.66 16.39 7.90
CA ILE A 99 13.32 17.68 7.31
C ILE A 99 12.51 18.46 8.33
N GLN A 100 13.12 19.50 8.89
CA GLN A 100 12.57 20.25 10.03
C GLN A 100 11.58 21.33 9.59
N ASN A 101 10.57 21.56 10.42
CA ASN A 101 9.52 22.56 10.24
C ASN A 101 9.88 23.95 10.84
N ASN A 102 11.15 24.34 10.77
CA ASN A 102 11.70 25.51 11.46
C ASN A 102 12.11 26.65 10.53
N GLY A 103 11.47 26.74 9.35
CA GLY A 103 11.72 27.82 8.40
C GLY A 103 11.14 29.17 8.82
N ALA A 104 11.35 30.16 7.97
CA ALA A 104 10.98 31.57 8.22
C ALA A 104 9.46 31.84 8.22
N PHE A 105 8.66 30.86 7.80
CA PHE A 105 7.20 30.96 7.74
C PHE A 105 6.56 30.17 8.90
N GLY A 106 5.28 30.39 9.18
CA GLY A 106 4.53 29.54 10.12
C GLY A 106 4.32 28.12 9.57
N GLN A 107 3.64 27.26 10.34
CA GLN A 107 3.14 25.98 9.84
C GLN A 107 2.33 26.19 8.54
N ILE A 108 2.29 25.15 7.69
CA ILE A 108 1.50 25.16 6.45
C ILE A 108 0.06 25.56 6.77
N ASP A 109 -0.41 26.66 6.16
CA ASP A 109 -1.83 26.99 6.13
C ASP A 109 -2.50 26.03 5.14
N ALA A 110 -3.15 25.00 5.67
CA ALA A 110 -3.72 23.95 4.86
C ALA A 110 -5.11 24.32 4.27
N ASN A 111 -5.60 25.53 4.54
CA ASN A 111 -6.63 26.17 3.71
C ASN A 111 -6.05 26.77 2.41
N ASN A 112 -4.73 26.88 2.28
CA ASN A 112 -4.04 27.47 1.14
C ASN A 112 -3.18 26.45 0.37
N VAL A 113 -3.70 25.23 0.20
CA VAL A 113 -3.09 24.19 -0.65
C VAL A 113 -3.36 24.51 -2.12
N GLN A 114 -2.35 25.06 -2.81
CA GLN A 114 -2.48 25.43 -4.21
C GLN A 114 -1.78 24.43 -5.12
N ARG A 115 -2.41 24.13 -6.27
CA ARG A 115 -1.85 23.25 -7.31
C ARG A 115 -0.48 23.70 -7.86
N ARG A 116 -0.08 24.95 -7.61
CA ARG A 116 1.21 25.54 -8.00
C ARG A 116 1.93 26.29 -6.86
N GLY A 117 1.45 26.15 -5.61
CA GLY A 117 2.03 26.73 -4.40
C GLY A 117 2.85 28.00 -4.62
N THR A 118 2.21 29.14 -4.90
CA THR A 118 2.95 30.41 -5.09
C THR A 118 3.20 31.15 -3.78
N THR A 119 2.54 30.71 -2.69
CA THR A 119 2.69 31.28 -1.36
C THR A 119 3.86 30.59 -0.65
N ALA A 120 4.78 31.39 -0.10
CA ALA A 120 5.89 30.89 0.69
C ALA A 120 5.40 30.29 2.01
N GLN A 121 5.71 29.01 2.21
CA GLN A 121 5.43 28.25 3.43
C GLN A 121 6.64 27.39 3.73
N ASN A 122 6.81 26.98 4.99
CA ASN A 122 7.85 26.03 5.34
C ASN A 122 7.57 24.67 4.65
N GLY A 123 8.64 23.94 4.42
CA GLY A 123 8.62 22.62 3.79
C GLY A 123 9.65 22.52 2.67
N ILE A 124 9.69 21.38 1.99
CA ILE A 124 10.62 21.16 0.89
C ILE A 124 9.87 20.66 -0.34
N ALA A 125 10.22 21.20 -1.51
CA ALA A 125 9.51 20.86 -2.75
C ALA A 125 9.91 19.46 -3.23
N LEU A 126 11.20 19.15 -3.16
CA LEU A 126 11.79 17.99 -3.82
C LEU A 126 12.97 17.46 -3.00
N VAL A 127 13.00 16.15 -2.83
CA VAL A 127 14.18 15.39 -2.45
C VAL A 127 14.46 14.41 -3.59
N ASP A 128 15.63 14.50 -4.21
CA ASP A 128 16.05 13.63 -5.33
C ASP A 128 17.45 13.06 -5.04
N MET A 129 17.48 11.85 -4.48
CA MET A 129 18.69 11.16 -4.04
C MET A 129 18.65 9.69 -4.48
N PRO A 130 18.54 9.41 -5.78
CA PRO A 130 18.17 8.08 -6.31
C PRO A 130 19.12 6.95 -5.92
N ASP A 131 20.36 7.26 -5.58
CA ASP A 131 21.39 6.28 -5.22
C ASP A 131 21.62 6.21 -3.69
N PHE A 132 20.81 6.93 -2.91
CA PHE A 132 20.84 6.89 -1.45
C PHE A 132 19.75 5.97 -0.93
N TRP A 133 20.14 5.00 -0.10
CA TRP A 133 19.28 3.93 0.39
C TRP A 133 19.07 4.08 1.90
N LEU A 134 17.81 3.94 2.31
CA LEU A 134 17.48 3.87 3.72
C LEU A 134 17.88 2.49 4.24
N GLY A 135 18.75 2.46 5.24
CA GLY A 135 19.23 1.23 5.87
C GLY A 135 19.80 1.53 7.25
N ARG A 136 19.90 0.51 8.10
CA ARG A 136 20.47 0.73 9.45
C ARG A 136 21.98 0.90 9.31
N THR A 137 22.52 2.05 9.70
CA THR A 137 23.96 2.32 9.68
C THR A 137 24.60 2.28 11.07
N SER A 138 23.78 2.28 12.14
CA SER A 138 24.24 2.00 13.49
C SER A 138 24.62 0.52 13.68
N SER A 139 25.70 0.29 14.44
CA SER A 139 26.12 -1.05 14.88
C SER A 139 25.35 -1.57 16.09
N THR A 140 24.63 -0.70 16.79
CA THR A 140 23.83 -1.06 17.97
C THR A 140 22.38 -1.36 17.60
N ALA A 141 21.75 -2.26 18.36
CA ALA A 141 20.32 -2.53 18.27
C ALA A 141 19.51 -1.27 18.59
N SER A 142 18.38 -1.09 17.91
CA SER A 142 17.50 0.05 18.21
C SER A 142 16.83 -0.14 19.56
N THR A 143 16.77 0.96 20.32
CA THR A 143 16.07 1.06 21.61
C THR A 143 14.85 1.96 21.54
N VAL A 144 14.62 2.60 20.38
CA VAL A 144 13.50 3.51 20.17
C VAL A 144 12.31 2.69 19.68
N SER A 145 11.22 2.67 20.45
CA SER A 145 9.98 2.04 20.03
C SER A 145 9.40 2.76 18.81
N SER A 146 8.82 2.00 17.88
CA SER A 146 8.03 2.56 16.78
C SER A 146 6.73 3.14 17.34
N ASP A 147 6.40 4.38 16.96
CA ASP A 147 5.09 4.97 17.24
C ASP A 147 3.99 4.38 16.34
N ILE A 148 4.37 3.63 15.29
CA ILE A 148 3.48 3.11 14.26
C ILE A 148 2.92 1.74 14.64
N HIS A 149 3.81 0.77 14.89
CA HIS A 149 3.44 -0.60 15.25
C HIS A 149 3.91 -0.93 16.67
N SER A 150 2.97 -1.33 17.52
CA SER A 150 3.25 -1.75 18.89
C SER A 150 4.20 -2.96 18.92
N GLY A 151 5.24 -2.88 19.75
CA GLY A 151 6.27 -3.92 19.87
C GLY A 151 7.33 -3.93 18.76
N PHE A 152 7.33 -2.95 17.85
CA PHE A 152 8.40 -2.72 16.89
C PHE A 152 9.40 -1.68 17.41
N PHE A 153 10.65 -1.78 16.96
CA PHE A 153 11.68 -0.77 17.16
C PHE A 153 11.98 -0.03 15.86
N LEU A 154 12.20 1.28 15.94
CA LEU A 154 12.53 2.12 14.79
C LEU A 154 13.98 1.89 14.36
N ALA A 155 14.21 1.26 13.22
CA ALA A 155 15.55 1.03 12.67
C ALA A 155 16.10 2.25 11.92
N GLY A 156 15.23 3.12 11.42
CA GLY A 156 15.57 4.34 10.69
C GLY A 156 14.32 4.95 10.05
N GLY A 157 14.46 6.11 9.43
CA GLY A 157 13.30 6.74 8.79
C GLY A 157 13.56 8.01 8.02
N ILE A 158 12.51 8.45 7.33
CA ILE A 158 12.44 9.76 6.69
C ILE A 158 11.27 10.51 7.32
N THR A 159 11.53 11.68 7.87
CA THR A 159 10.50 12.54 8.46
C THR A 159 10.46 13.89 7.76
N ALA A 160 9.27 14.28 7.32
CA ALA A 160 9.00 15.61 6.79
C ALA A 160 7.60 16.05 7.24
N PRO A 161 7.46 16.66 8.43
CA PRO A 161 6.16 17.01 9.01
C PRO A 161 5.32 17.96 8.16
N GLU A 162 5.96 18.75 7.31
CA GLU A 162 5.31 19.67 6.35
C GLU A 162 5.12 19.06 4.96
N GLY A 163 5.32 17.75 4.86
CA GLY A 163 5.24 17.02 3.61
C GLY A 163 6.36 17.33 2.63
N VAL A 164 6.34 16.61 1.52
CA VAL A 164 7.25 16.77 0.39
C VAL A 164 6.43 16.56 -0.87
N ASN A 165 6.55 17.41 -1.89
CA ASN A 165 5.78 17.18 -3.13
C ASN A 165 6.32 15.97 -3.90
N VAL A 166 7.65 15.80 -3.90
CA VAL A 166 8.35 14.71 -4.58
C VAL A 166 9.49 14.18 -3.71
N LEU A 167 9.39 12.92 -3.31
CA LEU A 167 10.45 12.18 -2.63
C LEU A 167 10.95 11.08 -3.57
N ARG A 168 12.19 11.20 -4.02
CA ARG A 168 12.89 10.18 -4.80
C ARG A 168 14.18 9.78 -4.11
N PHE A 169 14.33 8.48 -3.87
CA PHE A 169 15.54 7.89 -3.28
C PHE A 169 15.70 6.44 -3.76
N GLY A 170 16.81 5.77 -3.44
CA GLY A 170 17.06 4.39 -3.87
C GLY A 170 16.03 3.41 -3.33
N GLY A 171 15.58 3.63 -2.10
CA GLY A 171 14.55 2.83 -1.46
C GLY A 171 15.03 2.35 -0.10
N VAL A 172 14.51 1.22 0.36
CA VAL A 172 14.78 0.72 1.71
C VAL A 172 15.35 -0.68 1.63
N ASP A 173 16.43 -0.94 2.36
CA ASP A 173 17.03 -2.27 2.44
C ASP A 173 17.24 -2.69 3.90
N VAL A 174 16.37 -3.57 4.41
CA VAL A 174 16.49 -4.12 5.76
C VAL A 174 17.60 -5.16 5.91
N ASN A 175 18.16 -5.66 4.80
CA ASN A 175 19.22 -6.66 4.83
C ASN A 175 20.60 -6.00 4.97
N TYR A 176 20.71 -4.72 4.64
CA TYR A 176 21.95 -3.98 4.85
C TYR A 176 22.37 -4.05 6.33
N THR A 177 23.61 -4.49 6.55
CA THR A 177 24.17 -4.64 7.88
C THR A 177 25.55 -3.99 7.88
N PRO A 178 25.76 -2.95 8.70
CA PRO A 178 27.05 -2.27 8.77
C PRO A 178 28.10 -3.19 9.39
N ALA A 179 29.37 -2.95 9.07
CA ALA A 179 30.47 -3.77 9.57
C ALA A 179 30.45 -3.85 11.11
N GLY A 180 30.57 -5.07 11.65
CA GLY A 180 30.54 -5.31 13.10
C GLY A 180 29.15 -5.33 13.74
N ALA A 181 28.07 -5.17 12.98
CA ALA A 181 26.70 -5.23 13.49
C ALA A 181 26.03 -6.61 13.27
N THR A 182 25.05 -6.93 14.12
CA THR A 182 24.20 -8.13 13.95
C THR A 182 23.08 -7.83 12.96
N PRO A 183 22.86 -8.62 11.88
CA PRO A 183 21.77 -8.43 10.94
C PRO A 183 20.39 -8.32 11.61
N LEU A 184 19.50 -7.49 11.07
CA LEU A 184 18.19 -7.23 11.67
C LEU A 184 17.35 -8.51 11.86
N VAL A 185 17.37 -9.43 10.89
CA VAL A 185 16.68 -10.72 10.98
C VAL A 185 17.16 -11.60 12.14
N ALA A 186 18.39 -11.38 12.62
CA ALA A 186 19.02 -12.09 13.73
C ALA A 186 19.04 -11.28 15.03
N SER A 187 18.43 -10.09 15.07
CA SER A 187 18.50 -9.19 16.23
C SER A 187 17.54 -9.56 17.37
N ALA A 188 16.71 -10.60 17.20
CA ALA A 188 15.63 -10.96 18.12
C ALA A 188 14.64 -9.81 18.41
N GLN A 189 14.54 -8.85 17.50
CA GLN A 189 13.63 -7.72 17.57
C GLN A 189 12.79 -7.65 16.29
N LYS A 190 11.55 -7.18 16.44
CA LYS A 190 10.77 -6.67 15.32
C LYS A 190 11.23 -5.24 15.07
N ASN A 191 11.70 -4.94 13.86
CA ASN A 191 12.13 -3.58 13.51
C ASN A 191 11.34 -3.05 12.32
N GLU A 192 11.27 -1.73 12.24
CA GLU A 192 10.56 -1.01 11.19
C GLU A 192 11.35 0.19 10.71
N PHE A 193 11.32 0.43 9.40
CA PHE A 193 11.70 1.71 8.81
C PHE A 193 10.47 2.52 8.46
N VAL A 194 10.45 3.80 8.84
CA VAL A 194 9.27 4.65 8.68
C VAL A 194 9.57 5.85 7.79
N VAL A 195 8.83 5.99 6.70
CA VAL A 195 8.78 7.20 5.87
C VAL A 195 7.49 7.94 6.22
N ASN A 196 7.57 8.91 7.11
CA ASN A 196 6.44 9.70 7.63
C ASN A 196 6.44 11.10 7.01
N LEU A 197 5.47 11.34 6.12
CA LEU A 197 5.34 12.59 5.36
C LEU A 197 4.02 13.26 5.74
N GLY A 198 4.10 14.50 6.21
CA GLY A 198 2.93 15.34 6.46
C GLY A 198 2.27 15.85 5.19
N LEU A 199 1.34 16.79 5.36
CA LEU A 199 0.56 17.37 4.28
C LEU A 199 1.41 18.36 3.47
N PRO A 200 1.71 18.09 2.18
CA PRO A 200 2.46 19.04 1.36
C PRO A 200 1.62 20.28 1.00
N VAL A 201 2.30 21.38 0.66
CA VAL A 201 1.68 22.64 0.19
C VAL A 201 0.97 22.50 -1.16
N THR A 202 1.36 21.49 -1.95
CA THR A 202 0.68 21.16 -3.22
C THR A 202 -0.35 20.06 -3.02
N THR A 203 -1.15 19.77 -4.05
CA THR A 203 -2.28 18.83 -3.98
C THR A 203 -1.91 17.35 -3.72
N GLY A 204 -0.68 17.03 -3.30
CA GLY A 204 -0.28 15.70 -2.85
C GLY A 204 1.18 15.35 -3.12
N THR A 205 1.61 14.23 -2.54
CA THR A 205 2.98 13.72 -2.54
C THR A 205 3.21 12.70 -3.66
N SER A 206 4.40 12.68 -4.26
CA SER A 206 4.86 11.59 -5.14
C SER A 206 6.09 10.92 -4.54
N ILE A 207 6.05 9.61 -4.36
CA ILE A 207 7.16 8.80 -3.85
C ILE A 207 7.66 7.90 -4.98
N ILE A 208 8.96 7.93 -5.22
CA ILE A 208 9.61 7.13 -6.26
C ILE A 208 10.83 6.46 -5.63
N VAL A 209 10.84 5.13 -5.64
CA VAL A 209 11.96 4.31 -5.17
C VAL A 209 12.38 3.33 -6.25
N ASP A 210 13.61 2.85 -6.18
CA ASP A 210 14.02 1.69 -6.95
C ASP A 210 13.44 0.43 -6.29
N ARG A 211 13.83 0.13 -5.05
CA ARG A 211 13.40 -1.12 -4.40
C ARG A 211 13.12 -0.96 -2.91
N VAL A 212 12.14 -1.71 -2.43
CA VAL A 212 11.88 -1.89 -1.00
C VAL A 212 12.12 -3.35 -0.66
N THR A 213 13.07 -3.63 0.23
CA THR A 213 13.36 -4.97 0.71
C THR A 213 12.98 -5.06 2.18
N THR A 214 12.09 -5.99 2.51
CA THR A 214 11.66 -6.37 3.86
C THR A 214 12.01 -7.84 4.10
N ASN A 215 12.11 -8.25 5.37
CA ASN A 215 12.53 -9.60 5.70
C ASN A 215 12.00 -10.04 7.06
N ALA A 216 12.20 -11.29 7.42
CA ALA A 216 11.85 -11.84 8.71
C ALA A 216 12.82 -12.95 9.10
N GLY A 217 13.06 -13.09 10.40
CA GLY A 217 13.78 -14.24 10.98
C GLY A 217 13.01 -14.83 12.15
N THR A 218 13.56 -15.86 12.79
CA THR A 218 12.98 -16.47 13.99
C THR A 218 14.00 -16.54 15.11
N SER A 219 13.52 -16.36 16.34
CA SER A 219 14.27 -16.64 17.55
C SER A 219 13.51 -17.65 18.40
N THR A 220 14.19 -18.72 18.80
CA THR A 220 13.62 -19.76 19.68
C THR A 220 14.16 -19.56 21.09
N SER A 221 13.26 -19.43 22.06
CA SER A 221 13.62 -19.49 23.48
C SER A 221 13.00 -20.72 24.12
N THR A 222 13.77 -21.41 24.97
CA THR A 222 13.27 -22.57 25.73
C THR A 222 13.30 -22.21 27.20
N ASN A 223 12.12 -22.07 27.80
CA ASN A 223 11.95 -21.82 29.23
C ASN A 223 11.20 -22.99 29.88
N GLN A 224 11.85 -23.68 30.82
CA GLN A 224 11.27 -24.80 31.59
C GLN A 224 10.59 -25.88 30.72
N GLY A 225 11.21 -26.24 29.59
CA GLY A 225 10.68 -27.27 28.68
C GLY A 225 9.61 -26.78 27.70
N ASN A 226 9.20 -25.51 27.74
CA ASN A 226 8.37 -24.89 26.71
C ASN A 226 9.24 -24.12 25.71
N THR A 227 9.15 -24.46 24.42
CA THR A 227 9.87 -23.78 23.35
C THR A 227 8.94 -22.78 22.66
N THR A 228 9.23 -21.50 22.82
CA THR A 228 8.52 -20.41 22.12
C THR A 228 9.37 -19.93 20.97
N THR A 229 8.83 -20.06 19.75
CA THR A 229 9.41 -19.45 18.53
C THR A 229 8.77 -18.09 18.32
N THR A 230 9.58 -17.04 18.24
CA THR A 230 9.13 -15.67 17.93
C THR A 230 9.60 -15.29 16.54
N VAL A 231 8.69 -14.73 15.73
CA VAL A 231 9.00 -14.17 14.41
C VAL A 231 9.45 -12.72 14.55
N ASN A 232 10.65 -12.43 14.05
CA ASN A 232 11.31 -11.14 14.04
C ASN A 232 11.07 -10.44 12.69
N GLN A 233 9.92 -9.77 12.55
CA GLN A 233 9.57 -9.04 11.33
C GLN A 233 10.41 -7.77 11.14
N GLN A 234 10.86 -7.54 9.91
CA GLN A 234 11.61 -6.35 9.49
C GLN A 234 10.78 -5.64 8.41
N SER A 235 10.05 -4.61 8.81
CA SER A 235 9.03 -3.95 7.98
C SER A 235 9.45 -2.57 7.49
N VAL A 236 8.69 -2.07 6.50
CA VAL A 236 8.82 -0.71 5.97
C VAL A 236 7.43 -0.10 5.84
N THR A 237 7.24 1.09 6.39
CA THR A 237 5.97 1.82 6.29
C THR A 237 6.14 3.18 5.67
N PHE A 238 5.45 3.40 4.56
CA PHE A 238 5.23 4.71 3.97
C PHE A 238 3.91 5.28 4.49
N LEU A 239 3.98 6.18 5.46
CA LEU A 239 2.84 6.88 6.01
C LEU A 239 2.78 8.30 5.46
N VAL A 240 1.75 8.60 4.68
CA VAL A 240 1.55 9.93 4.10
C VAL A 240 0.23 10.51 4.56
N THR A 241 0.28 11.73 5.10
CA THR A 241 -0.91 12.51 5.44
C THR A 241 -1.43 13.24 4.20
N GLY A 242 -2.71 13.05 3.89
CA GLY A 242 -3.36 13.57 2.71
C GLY A 242 -3.10 12.74 1.45
N ARG A 243 -3.09 13.38 0.28
CA ARG A 243 -3.09 12.68 -1.00
C ARG A 243 -1.70 12.20 -1.45
N ILE A 244 -1.62 10.93 -1.84
CA ILE A 244 -0.52 10.38 -2.65
C ILE A 244 -0.91 10.46 -4.13
N ASN A 245 -0.19 11.25 -4.91
CA ASN A 245 -0.39 11.35 -6.36
C ASN A 245 0.15 10.13 -7.11
N LEU A 246 1.33 9.65 -6.68
CA LEU A 246 2.03 8.52 -7.25
C LEU A 246 2.90 7.88 -6.18
N PHE A 247 2.76 6.58 -5.97
CA PHE A 247 3.80 5.74 -5.41
C PHE A 247 4.33 4.84 -6.52
N GLN A 248 5.65 4.85 -6.71
CA GLN A 248 6.31 4.03 -7.70
C GLN A 248 7.51 3.31 -7.09
N ALA A 249 7.61 2.01 -7.36
CA ALA A 249 8.78 1.20 -7.09
C ALA A 249 9.12 0.38 -8.35
N ASN A 250 10.39 0.08 -8.58
CA ASN A 250 10.74 -0.97 -9.54
C ASN A 250 10.49 -2.36 -8.94
N GLN A 251 10.65 -2.56 -7.64
CA GLN A 251 10.40 -3.84 -6.98
C GLN A 251 10.05 -3.67 -5.50
N ILE A 252 9.21 -4.56 -4.97
CA ILE A 252 8.95 -4.70 -3.54
C ILE A 252 9.15 -6.17 -3.17
N ASP A 253 10.13 -6.46 -2.33
CA ASP A 253 10.48 -7.81 -1.92
C ASP A 253 10.34 -7.96 -0.42
N GLY A 254 9.39 -8.77 0.03
CA GLY A 254 9.29 -9.28 1.39
C GLY A 254 9.51 -10.79 1.48
N ASN A 255 9.74 -11.27 2.70
CA ASN A 255 9.95 -12.69 2.97
C ASN A 255 8.63 -13.49 2.89
N THR A 256 8.50 -14.34 1.88
CA THR A 256 7.31 -15.17 1.65
C THR A 256 7.45 -16.60 2.21
N ALA A 257 8.51 -16.89 2.96
CA ALA A 257 8.68 -18.22 3.56
C ALA A 257 7.55 -18.52 4.55
N ASN A 258 7.08 -19.77 4.51
CA ASN A 258 6.01 -20.25 5.38
C ASN A 258 6.36 -20.04 6.87
N GLY A 259 5.40 -19.54 7.66
CA GLY A 259 5.59 -19.16 9.07
C GLY A 259 6.42 -17.90 9.31
N LEU A 260 6.98 -17.28 8.26
CA LEU A 260 7.72 -16.01 8.33
C LEU A 260 6.99 -14.85 7.63
N ALA A 261 5.96 -15.14 6.82
CA ALA A 261 5.11 -14.10 6.24
C ALA A 261 4.33 -13.34 7.35
N PRO A 262 4.02 -12.05 7.17
CA PRO A 262 3.12 -11.33 8.07
C PRO A 262 1.78 -12.06 8.19
N THR A 263 1.23 -12.13 9.40
CA THR A 263 0.05 -12.98 9.65
C THR A 263 -1.21 -12.47 9.00
N GLN A 264 -1.24 -11.21 8.57
CA GLN A 264 -2.31 -10.72 7.69
C GLN A 264 -2.44 -11.53 6.38
N PHE A 265 -1.40 -12.30 6.03
CA PHE A 265 -1.32 -13.18 4.86
C PHE A 265 -1.28 -14.68 5.21
N ASP A 266 -1.17 -15.03 6.50
CA ASP A 266 -1.21 -16.42 6.97
C ASP A 266 -2.49 -16.66 7.76
N ALA A 267 -3.46 -17.30 7.11
CA ALA A 267 -4.76 -17.62 7.71
C ALA A 267 -4.67 -18.66 8.85
N THR A 268 -3.52 -19.33 9.01
CA THR A 268 -3.29 -20.33 10.07
C THR A 268 -2.58 -19.76 11.29
N ALA A 269 -2.16 -18.50 11.24
CA ALA A 269 -1.42 -17.88 12.33
C ALA A 269 -2.33 -17.53 13.52
N ASP A 270 -2.01 -18.10 14.70
CA ASP A 270 -2.77 -17.89 15.93
C ASP A 270 -2.48 -16.55 16.62
N THR A 271 -1.40 -15.85 16.24
CA THR A 271 -0.98 -14.58 16.87
C THR A 271 -0.68 -13.51 15.82
N PRO A 272 -1.44 -12.40 15.78
CA PRO A 272 -1.20 -11.31 14.83
C PRO A 272 0.23 -10.76 14.89
N THR A 273 0.86 -10.66 13.73
CA THR A 273 2.17 -10.07 13.48
C THR A 273 2.06 -9.18 12.25
N ALA A 274 2.05 -7.87 12.46
CA ALA A 274 2.23 -6.89 11.39
C ALA A 274 3.61 -7.09 10.73
N GLY A 275 3.76 -6.74 9.46
CA GLY A 275 5.02 -6.83 8.75
C GLY A 275 4.90 -6.66 7.23
N GLY A 276 6.06 -6.69 6.56
CA GLY A 276 6.17 -6.45 5.13
C GLY A 276 6.28 -4.96 4.79
N THR A 277 5.82 -4.60 3.61
CA THR A 277 5.79 -3.20 3.13
C THR A 277 4.39 -2.64 3.21
N TYR A 278 4.22 -1.49 3.85
CA TYR A 278 2.95 -0.76 3.94
C TYR A 278 3.01 0.55 3.16
N LEU A 279 1.99 0.80 2.34
CA LEU A 279 1.73 2.11 1.74
C LEU A 279 0.39 2.64 2.25
N VAL A 280 0.45 3.67 3.06
CA VAL A 280 -0.70 4.22 3.77
C VAL A 280 -0.88 5.70 3.43
N SER A 281 -2.08 6.03 2.97
CA SER A 281 -2.55 7.41 2.87
C SER A 281 -3.62 7.64 3.92
N GLN A 282 -3.31 8.47 4.91
CA GLN A 282 -4.21 8.79 6.01
C GLN A 282 -4.76 10.21 5.90
N ALA A 283 -5.84 10.50 6.62
CA ALA A 283 -6.37 11.85 6.66
C ALA A 283 -5.52 12.78 7.54
N GLY A 284 -5.51 14.06 7.15
CA GLY A 284 -5.12 15.20 7.97
C GLY A 284 -6.22 16.25 7.86
N GLU A 285 -5.89 17.44 7.36
CA GLU A 285 -6.89 18.43 6.93
C GLU A 285 -7.60 18.05 5.62
N VAL A 286 -7.06 17.07 4.89
CA VAL A 286 -7.68 16.50 3.68
C VAL A 286 -7.74 14.97 3.81
N THR A 287 -8.71 14.35 3.13
CA THR A 287 -8.87 12.89 3.14
C THR A 287 -7.70 12.19 2.45
N GLY A 288 -7.24 11.09 3.06
CA GLY A 288 -6.26 10.19 2.46
C GLY A 288 -6.79 9.61 1.15
N GLN A 289 -6.03 9.77 0.08
CA GLN A 289 -6.33 9.21 -1.24
C GLN A 289 -5.05 8.84 -1.96
N ILE A 290 -5.09 7.74 -2.71
CA ILE A 290 -3.99 7.30 -3.55
C ILE A 290 -4.43 7.36 -5.01
N GLY A 291 -3.73 8.17 -5.81
CA GLY A 291 -3.96 8.30 -7.24
C GLY A 291 -3.43 7.09 -7.99
N TYR A 292 -2.15 6.80 -7.87
CA TYR A 292 -1.49 5.69 -8.56
C TYR A 292 -0.53 4.97 -7.62
N VAL A 293 -0.63 3.65 -7.59
CA VAL A 293 0.40 2.74 -7.10
C VAL A 293 0.92 1.94 -8.29
N ARG A 294 2.23 1.98 -8.52
CA ARG A 294 2.87 1.29 -9.63
C ARG A 294 4.12 0.56 -9.17
N VAL A 295 4.10 -0.76 -9.23
CA VAL A 295 5.28 -1.60 -9.02
C VAL A 295 5.73 -2.18 -10.36
N GLY A 296 6.96 -1.85 -10.76
CA GLY A 296 7.60 -2.25 -12.01
C GLY A 296 7.64 -3.75 -12.21
N GLY A 297 8.20 -4.41 -11.22
CA GLY A 297 8.54 -5.81 -11.12
C GLY A 297 7.69 -6.55 -10.10
N PRO A 298 8.26 -7.58 -9.45
CA PRO A 298 7.58 -8.33 -8.42
C PRO A 298 7.18 -7.46 -7.23
N ALA A 299 6.10 -7.87 -6.56
CA ALA A 299 5.66 -7.31 -5.29
C ALA A 299 5.30 -8.46 -4.33
N THR A 300 6.03 -8.56 -3.21
CA THR A 300 5.75 -9.54 -2.17
C THR A 300 5.58 -8.93 -0.79
N ASN A 301 4.64 -9.48 0.01
CA ASN A 301 4.21 -8.95 1.32
C ASN A 301 3.93 -7.43 1.29
N PHE A 302 3.10 -7.00 0.35
CA PHE A 302 2.82 -5.59 0.11
C PHE A 302 1.37 -5.24 0.42
N THR A 303 1.15 -4.35 1.37
CA THR A 303 -0.16 -3.90 1.81
C THR A 303 -0.35 -2.42 1.46
N THR A 304 -1.43 -2.09 0.76
CA THR A 304 -1.78 -0.72 0.37
C THR A 304 -3.19 -0.38 0.81
N PHE A 305 -3.38 0.79 1.43
CA PHE A 305 -4.71 1.30 1.71
C PHE A 305 -4.77 2.81 1.91
N ALA A 306 -5.99 3.34 1.85
CA ALA A 306 -6.30 4.73 2.19
C ALA A 306 -7.39 4.78 3.26
N ILE A 307 -7.31 5.72 4.19
CA ILE A 307 -8.29 5.92 5.26
C ILE A 307 -8.70 7.39 5.38
N ALA A 308 -9.95 7.61 5.82
CA ALA A 308 -10.51 8.94 6.10
C ALA A 308 -10.15 9.47 7.49
N THR A 309 -9.43 8.70 8.29
CA THR A 309 -8.97 9.06 9.63
C THR A 309 -7.44 9.00 9.69
N SER A 310 -6.86 9.33 10.84
CA SER A 310 -5.48 8.98 11.10
C SER A 310 -5.38 7.51 11.53
N ILE A 311 -4.22 6.88 11.30
CA ILE A 311 -3.91 5.58 11.92
C ILE A 311 -3.83 5.69 13.47
N PHE A 312 -3.67 6.91 14.01
CA PHE A 312 -3.52 7.16 15.43
C PHE A 312 -4.80 7.64 16.12
N SER A 313 -5.88 7.95 15.37
CA SER A 313 -7.12 8.46 15.95
C SER A 313 -8.35 7.82 15.32
N GLY A 314 -9.27 7.35 16.17
CA GLY A 314 -10.54 6.76 15.76
C GLY A 314 -11.65 7.77 15.46
N SER A 315 -11.35 9.07 15.47
CA SER A 315 -12.36 10.08 15.15
C SER A 315 -12.54 10.13 13.63
N PRO A 316 -13.77 10.00 13.11
CA PRO A 316 -14.03 10.19 11.69
C PRO A 316 -13.68 11.64 11.32
N GLY A 317 -12.57 11.83 10.63
CA GLY A 317 -12.40 13.01 9.78
C GLY A 317 -13.48 12.97 8.72
N ASP A 318 -13.97 14.14 8.29
CA ASP A 318 -15.09 14.29 7.35
C ASP A 318 -15.07 13.23 6.23
N THR A 319 -16.19 12.54 6.07
CA THR A 319 -16.40 11.43 5.13
C THR A 319 -16.29 11.91 3.69
N LEU A 320 -15.07 11.88 3.14
CA LEU A 320 -14.83 12.14 1.72
C LEU A 320 -13.95 11.05 1.10
N ASP A 321 -14.57 9.92 0.74
CA ASP A 321 -14.10 9.00 -0.33
C ASP A 321 -12.59 8.61 -0.29
N PRO A 322 -12.11 7.93 0.76
CA PRO A 322 -10.72 7.45 0.82
C PRO A 322 -10.51 6.29 -0.16
N LYS A 323 -9.90 6.58 -1.31
CA LYS A 323 -9.80 5.64 -2.44
C LYS A 323 -8.38 5.38 -2.89
N VAL A 324 -8.18 4.21 -3.49
CA VAL A 324 -6.98 3.86 -4.25
C VAL A 324 -7.40 3.74 -5.71
N THR A 325 -7.19 4.80 -6.48
CA THR A 325 -7.78 4.92 -7.82
C THR A 325 -7.17 3.94 -8.80
N ASN A 326 -5.84 3.83 -8.84
CA ASN A 326 -5.12 2.94 -9.75
C ASN A 326 -4.07 2.13 -8.99
N PHE A 327 -4.09 0.81 -9.15
CA PHE A 327 -3.16 -0.12 -8.52
C PHE A 327 -2.61 -1.09 -9.56
N LEU A 328 -1.33 -0.97 -9.89
CA LEU A 328 -0.70 -1.70 -10.99
C LEU A 328 0.58 -2.40 -10.52
N ILE A 329 0.66 -3.71 -10.68
CA ILE A 329 1.87 -4.50 -10.45
C ILE A 329 2.24 -5.20 -11.75
N GLY A 330 3.44 -4.94 -12.26
CA GLY A 330 3.91 -5.50 -13.53
C GLY A 330 4.48 -6.91 -13.43
N GLY A 331 5.04 -7.29 -12.28
CA GLY A 331 5.66 -8.59 -12.05
C GLY A 331 4.75 -9.61 -11.36
N GLU A 332 5.38 -10.61 -10.75
CA GLU A 332 4.73 -11.61 -9.91
C GLU A 332 4.24 -10.98 -8.60
N THR A 333 3.12 -11.48 -8.11
CA THR A 333 2.56 -11.10 -6.81
C THR A 333 2.63 -12.29 -5.88
N ASP A 334 2.90 -12.05 -4.60
CA ASP A 334 2.77 -13.04 -3.54
C ASP A 334 2.49 -12.32 -2.23
N ASN A 335 1.38 -12.61 -1.55
CA ASN A 335 0.95 -11.91 -0.35
C ASN A 335 0.80 -10.39 -0.59
N VAL A 336 -0.09 -10.02 -1.51
CA VAL A 336 -0.38 -8.60 -1.80
C VAL A 336 -1.78 -8.27 -1.33
N MET A 337 -1.94 -7.16 -0.60
CA MET A 337 -3.22 -6.71 -0.08
C MET A 337 -3.55 -5.28 -0.52
N LEU A 338 -4.77 -5.07 -1.00
CA LEU A 338 -5.34 -3.77 -1.34
C LEU A 338 -6.64 -3.56 -0.58
N ILE A 339 -6.72 -2.49 0.23
CA ILE A 339 -7.96 -2.07 0.88
C ILE A 339 -8.31 -0.65 0.41
N ALA A 340 -9.43 -0.51 -0.30
CA ALA A 340 -9.84 0.75 -0.93
C ALA A 340 -11.28 1.11 -0.55
N PRO A 341 -11.50 1.78 0.59
CA PRO A 341 -12.85 2.04 1.10
C PRO A 341 -13.74 2.92 0.21
N GLY A 342 -13.15 3.76 -0.64
CA GLY A 342 -13.83 4.57 -1.66
C GLY A 342 -13.84 3.97 -3.07
N GLY A 343 -13.32 2.75 -3.21
CA GLY A 343 -13.25 2.02 -4.49
C GLY A 343 -11.95 2.18 -5.27
N SER A 344 -11.87 1.44 -6.38
CA SER A 344 -10.74 1.43 -7.30
C SER A 344 -11.21 1.47 -8.75
N ARG A 345 -10.57 2.31 -9.57
CA ARG A 345 -10.89 2.40 -11.00
C ARG A 345 -10.19 1.30 -11.78
N ASP A 346 -8.87 1.25 -11.67
CA ASP A 346 -8.03 0.36 -12.47
C ASP A 346 -7.11 -0.45 -11.56
N VAL A 347 -7.34 -1.76 -11.48
CA VAL A 347 -6.51 -2.72 -10.75
C VAL A 347 -5.96 -3.72 -11.74
N SER A 348 -4.64 -3.89 -11.77
CA SER A 348 -3.98 -4.61 -12.86
C SER A 348 -2.73 -5.37 -12.44
N PHE A 349 -2.64 -6.62 -12.89
CA PHE A 349 -1.55 -7.55 -12.58
C PHE A 349 -0.91 -8.12 -13.85
N GLY A 350 0.37 -7.82 -14.04
CA GLY A 350 1.11 -8.16 -15.25
C GLY A 350 1.43 -9.64 -15.39
N ARG A 351 1.73 -10.36 -14.30
CA ARG A 351 1.99 -11.82 -14.33
C ARG A 351 0.91 -12.69 -13.71
N GLY A 352 -0.20 -12.10 -13.27
CA GLY A 352 -1.25 -12.81 -12.55
C GLY A 352 -1.35 -12.40 -11.09
N MET A 353 -2.41 -12.86 -10.44
CA MET A 353 -2.65 -12.68 -9.01
C MET A 353 -2.30 -13.97 -8.28
N ASP A 354 -1.23 -14.02 -7.51
CA ASP A 354 -1.00 -15.13 -6.59
C ASP A 354 -1.03 -14.61 -5.16
N ASN A 355 -1.83 -15.25 -4.30
CA ASN A 355 -2.02 -14.86 -2.91
C ASN A 355 -2.38 -13.36 -2.74
N VAL A 356 -3.30 -12.86 -3.58
CA VAL A 356 -3.74 -11.45 -3.57
C VAL A 356 -5.06 -11.31 -2.83
N VAL A 357 -5.17 -10.33 -1.93
CA VAL A 357 -6.40 -9.94 -1.23
C VAL A 357 -6.81 -8.52 -1.64
N ILE A 358 -8.03 -8.35 -2.12
CA ILE A 358 -8.58 -7.03 -2.50
C ILE A 358 -9.93 -6.84 -1.82
N ASN A 359 -10.01 -5.85 -0.93
CA ASN A 359 -11.26 -5.42 -0.32
C ASN A 359 -11.55 -3.98 -0.76
N SER A 360 -12.65 -3.77 -1.47
CA SER A 360 -12.93 -2.46 -2.08
C SER A 360 -14.42 -2.15 -2.09
N GLN A 361 -14.80 -0.88 -2.19
CA GLN A 361 -16.21 -0.53 -2.35
C GLN A 361 -16.75 -0.93 -3.72
N TRP A 362 -15.98 -0.70 -4.78
CA TRP A 362 -16.29 -1.04 -6.17
C TRP A 362 -14.98 -1.15 -6.94
N ILE A 363 -14.97 -1.95 -8.00
CA ILE A 363 -13.83 -2.01 -8.94
C ILE A 363 -14.36 -1.89 -10.36
N GLN A 364 -13.91 -0.88 -11.10
CA GLN A 364 -14.33 -0.71 -12.49
C GLN A 364 -13.60 -1.66 -13.44
N HIS A 365 -12.28 -1.80 -13.31
CA HIS A 365 -11.47 -2.73 -14.10
C HIS A 365 -10.53 -3.52 -13.19
N LEU A 366 -10.63 -4.85 -13.22
CA LEU A 366 -9.70 -5.78 -12.59
C LEU A 366 -9.13 -6.71 -13.64
N HIS A 367 -7.86 -6.53 -14.00
CA HIS A 367 -7.22 -7.27 -15.09
C HIS A 367 -5.99 -8.04 -14.60
N ALA A 368 -5.88 -9.30 -15.02
CA ALA A 368 -4.68 -10.10 -14.83
C ALA A 368 -4.32 -10.79 -16.15
N ASN A 369 -3.09 -10.65 -16.64
CA ASN A 369 -2.68 -11.29 -17.91
C ASN A 369 -2.65 -12.82 -17.82
N ARG A 370 -2.40 -13.37 -16.62
CA ARG A 370 -2.58 -14.78 -16.31
C ARG A 370 -3.89 -14.92 -15.55
N GLY A 371 -3.90 -15.79 -14.57
CA GLY A 371 -5.03 -16.15 -13.75
C GLY A 371 -4.97 -15.51 -12.39
N ALA A 372 -5.78 -16.05 -11.50
CA ALA A 372 -5.67 -15.80 -10.07
C ALA A 372 -5.55 -17.13 -9.33
N VAL A 373 -4.58 -17.25 -8.44
CA VAL A 373 -4.32 -18.42 -7.60
C VAL A 373 -4.39 -17.99 -6.15
N ASN A 374 -5.11 -18.73 -5.31
CA ASN A 374 -5.23 -18.46 -3.86
C ASN A 374 -5.64 -17.01 -3.53
N SER A 375 -6.39 -16.36 -4.43
CA SER A 375 -6.65 -14.93 -4.35
C SER A 375 -8.09 -14.65 -3.94
N LYS A 376 -8.30 -13.57 -3.20
CA LYS A 376 -9.61 -13.15 -2.68
C LYS A 376 -9.90 -11.73 -3.14
N VAL A 377 -11.03 -11.51 -3.77
CA VAL A 377 -11.51 -10.20 -4.19
C VAL A 377 -12.92 -10.03 -3.67
N THR A 378 -13.14 -9.03 -2.82
CA THR A 378 -14.44 -8.71 -2.26
C THR A 378 -14.75 -7.25 -2.55
N VAL A 379 -15.88 -7.02 -3.23
CA VAL A 379 -16.40 -5.68 -3.47
C VAL A 379 -17.77 -5.46 -2.85
N SER A 380 -17.98 -4.29 -2.22
CA SER A 380 -19.26 -3.99 -1.58
C SER A 380 -20.37 -3.74 -2.57
N ARG A 381 -20.04 -3.19 -3.74
CA ARG A 381 -20.96 -2.91 -4.85
C ARG A 381 -20.59 -3.76 -6.04
N THR A 382 -20.16 -3.17 -7.15
CA THR A 382 -19.95 -3.88 -8.41
C THR A 382 -18.47 -4.13 -8.71
N LEU A 383 -18.24 -5.23 -9.43
CA LEU A 383 -17.01 -5.54 -10.14
C LEU A 383 -17.34 -5.47 -11.63
N ASP A 384 -17.17 -4.29 -12.22
CA ASP A 384 -17.76 -3.99 -13.53
C ASP A 384 -17.08 -4.75 -14.67
N ASN A 385 -15.75 -4.93 -14.61
CA ASN A 385 -14.98 -5.59 -15.66
C ASN A 385 -13.81 -6.39 -15.10
N LEU A 386 -14.04 -7.67 -14.83
CA LEU A 386 -13.01 -8.65 -14.53
C LEU A 386 -12.49 -9.29 -15.81
N LYS A 387 -11.16 -9.31 -16.02
CA LYS A 387 -10.52 -10.07 -17.10
C LYS A 387 -9.34 -10.87 -16.58
N LEU A 388 -9.39 -12.19 -16.76
CA LEU A 388 -8.32 -13.11 -16.44
C LEU A 388 -7.87 -13.78 -17.74
N GLY A 389 -6.57 -13.71 -18.03
CA GLY A 389 -5.97 -14.34 -19.21
C GLY A 389 -5.60 -15.82 -19.01
N ALA A 390 -5.81 -16.39 -17.82
CA ALA A 390 -5.66 -17.82 -17.55
C ALA A 390 -6.62 -18.25 -16.42
N ASP A 391 -6.31 -19.38 -15.75
CA ASP A 391 -7.19 -20.06 -14.81
C ASP A 391 -7.50 -19.24 -13.54
N LEU A 392 -8.70 -19.44 -12.99
CA LEU A 392 -9.06 -19.04 -11.63
C LEU A 392 -8.96 -20.27 -10.74
N VAL A 393 -7.98 -20.31 -9.83
CA VAL A 393 -7.64 -21.49 -9.02
C VAL A 393 -7.68 -21.14 -7.53
N ASN A 394 -8.38 -21.94 -6.72
CA ASN A 394 -8.48 -21.77 -5.26
C ASN A 394 -8.79 -20.32 -4.83
N SER A 395 -9.67 -19.65 -5.57
CA SER A 395 -9.86 -18.20 -5.45
C SER A 395 -11.33 -17.83 -5.23
N LEU A 396 -11.54 -16.70 -4.55
CA LEU A 396 -12.87 -16.16 -4.23
C LEU A 396 -13.03 -14.80 -4.90
N ILE A 397 -14.03 -14.65 -5.77
CA ILE A 397 -14.39 -13.37 -6.38
C ILE A 397 -15.83 -13.01 -6.00
N GLN A 398 -15.99 -11.95 -5.23
CA GLN A 398 -17.21 -11.68 -4.49
C GLN A 398 -17.65 -10.23 -4.67
N SER A 399 -18.95 -10.01 -4.87
CA SER A 399 -19.56 -8.69 -5.04
C SER A 399 -20.88 -8.57 -4.26
N GLY A 400 -21.21 -7.37 -3.79
CA GLY A 400 -22.45 -7.12 -3.04
C GLY A 400 -22.38 -7.52 -1.56
N TYR A 401 -21.19 -7.65 -0.99
CA TYR A 401 -20.99 -8.02 0.41
C TYR A 401 -20.65 -6.79 1.26
N THR A 402 -21.32 -6.60 2.40
CA THR A 402 -20.92 -5.55 3.34
C THR A 402 -19.55 -5.85 3.88
N GLN A 403 -18.71 -4.82 3.86
CA GLN A 403 -17.35 -4.84 4.36
C GLN A 403 -17.21 -3.65 5.30
N THR A 404 -16.52 -3.84 6.41
CA THR A 404 -16.15 -2.73 7.29
C THR A 404 -14.79 -2.19 6.86
N LEU A 405 -14.69 -1.76 5.60
CA LEU A 405 -13.41 -1.47 4.90
C LEU A 405 -12.44 -0.59 5.70
N THR A 406 -12.93 0.43 6.39
CA THR A 406 -12.08 1.26 7.26
C THR A 406 -11.54 0.46 8.45
N ALA A 407 -12.38 -0.34 9.12
CA ALA A 407 -11.98 -1.18 10.25
C ALA A 407 -11.08 -2.36 9.81
N GLU A 408 -11.32 -2.89 8.61
CA GLU A 408 -10.49 -3.90 7.96
C GLU A 408 -9.10 -3.34 7.61
N ALA A 409 -9.00 -2.08 7.20
CA ALA A 409 -7.72 -1.40 7.02
C ALA A 409 -7.04 -1.13 8.36
N VAL A 410 -7.76 -0.45 9.26
CA VAL A 410 -7.30 -0.02 10.57
C VAL A 410 -8.45 -0.08 11.57
N SER A 411 -8.33 -0.88 12.62
CA SER A 411 -9.20 -0.76 13.79
C SER A 411 -8.42 -0.10 14.92
N PRO A 412 -8.70 1.16 15.26
CA PRO A 412 -8.04 1.81 16.38
C PRO A 412 -8.55 1.18 17.68
N GLY A 413 -7.68 0.45 18.38
CA GLY A 413 -7.93 0.02 19.76
C GLY A 413 -7.90 1.23 20.70
N SER A 414 -8.73 1.22 21.75
CA SER A 414 -8.72 2.24 22.82
C SER A 414 -7.43 2.25 23.65
N VAL A 415 -6.58 1.24 23.45
CA VAL A 415 -5.22 1.10 23.98
C VAL A 415 -4.42 0.50 22.83
N PHE A 416 -3.19 0.99 22.57
CA PHE A 416 -2.26 0.47 21.55
C PHE A 416 -1.85 -1.02 21.75
N SER A 417 -2.59 -1.77 22.57
CA SER A 417 -2.39 -3.16 22.97
C SER A 417 -3.44 -4.15 22.45
N ALA A 418 -4.47 -3.72 21.71
CA ALA A 418 -5.42 -4.62 21.05
C ALA A 418 -5.67 -4.13 19.62
N GLY A 419 -4.72 -4.48 18.73
CA GLY A 419 -4.76 -4.12 17.32
C GLY A 419 -5.96 -4.75 16.61
N GLY A 420 -6.59 -3.99 15.73
CA GLY A 420 -7.37 -4.59 14.66
C GLY A 420 -7.02 -3.97 13.31
N GLY A 421 -7.46 -4.65 12.26
CA GLY A 421 -7.20 -4.32 10.86
C GLY A 421 -5.86 -4.84 10.33
N ALA A 422 -5.78 -4.89 9.00
CA ALA A 422 -4.64 -5.39 8.23
C ALA A 422 -3.33 -4.66 8.53
N PHE A 423 -3.41 -3.37 8.88
CA PHE A 423 -2.24 -2.61 9.31
C PHE A 423 -1.56 -3.24 10.53
N ASN A 424 -2.34 -3.75 11.49
CA ASN A 424 -1.84 -4.33 12.73
C ASN A 424 -1.66 -5.86 12.68
N GLY A 425 -1.54 -6.44 11.47
CA GLY A 425 -1.33 -7.88 11.30
C GLY A 425 -2.59 -8.74 11.42
N VAL A 426 -3.78 -8.12 11.45
CA VAL A 426 -5.06 -8.84 11.49
C VAL A 426 -5.57 -9.00 10.06
N ALA A 427 -5.61 -10.24 9.56
CA ALA A 427 -6.14 -10.52 8.23
C ALA A 427 -7.60 -10.03 8.10
N PRO A 428 -7.99 -9.44 6.96
CA PRO A 428 -9.40 -9.18 6.68
C PRO A 428 -10.22 -10.45 6.80
N LYS A 429 -11.41 -10.35 7.39
CA LYS A 429 -12.28 -11.51 7.58
C LYS A 429 -12.60 -12.13 6.22
N ALA A 430 -12.31 -13.41 6.06
CA ALA A 430 -12.73 -14.15 4.88
C ALA A 430 -14.26 -14.30 4.89
N ILE A 431 -14.89 -14.07 3.75
CA ILE A 431 -16.31 -14.39 3.53
C ILE A 431 -16.38 -15.77 2.85
N ASP A 432 -15.84 -16.77 3.54
CA ASP A 432 -15.78 -18.16 3.09
C ASP A 432 -16.91 -19.01 3.68
N ASN A 433 -17.32 -18.77 4.94
CA ASN A 433 -18.35 -19.56 5.58
C ASN A 433 -19.74 -18.90 5.53
N ARG A 434 -20.57 -19.32 4.56
CA ARG A 434 -22.01 -19.04 4.53
C ARG A 434 -22.78 -20.06 5.37
N THR A 435 -22.39 -20.25 6.63
CA THR A 435 -23.28 -20.99 7.55
C THR A 435 -24.56 -20.19 7.72
N PHE A 436 -25.66 -20.70 7.17
CA PHE A 436 -27.01 -20.30 7.57
C PHE A 436 -27.10 -20.58 9.07
N SER A 437 -26.97 -19.54 9.90
CA SER A 437 -27.24 -19.70 11.33
C SER A 437 -28.74 -19.85 11.49
N ASN A 438 -29.19 -21.06 11.81
CA ASN A 438 -30.56 -21.34 12.24
C ASN A 438 -30.85 -20.81 13.65
N ILE A 439 -30.01 -19.90 14.17
CA ILE A 439 -30.07 -19.37 15.53
C ILE A 439 -30.03 -17.84 15.44
N ALA A 440 -31.06 -17.21 16.00
CA ALA A 440 -31.16 -15.78 16.21
C ALA A 440 -29.89 -15.26 16.92
N GLY A 441 -29.17 -14.33 16.27
CA GLY A 441 -28.04 -13.62 16.88
C GLY A 441 -26.67 -13.82 16.24
N ALA A 442 -26.51 -14.66 15.21
CA ALA A 442 -25.27 -14.68 14.43
C ALA A 442 -25.37 -13.71 13.24
N SER A 443 -24.46 -12.75 13.17
CA SER A 443 -24.30 -11.85 12.02
C SER A 443 -24.02 -12.67 10.76
N LEU A 444 -25.02 -12.75 9.88
CA LEU A 444 -24.81 -13.01 8.46
C LEU A 444 -23.93 -11.88 7.90
N PRO A 445 -23.09 -12.12 6.87
CA PRO A 445 -22.52 -11.00 6.13
C PRO A 445 -23.69 -10.21 5.56
N SER A 446 -23.95 -9.00 6.09
CA SER A 446 -25.00 -8.13 5.57
C SER A 446 -24.69 -7.92 4.08
N ALA A 447 -25.67 -8.11 3.22
CA ALA A 447 -25.44 -7.90 1.80
C ALA A 447 -25.71 -6.41 1.48
N HIS A 448 -25.20 -5.91 0.36
CA HIS A 448 -25.51 -4.56 -0.12
C HIS A 448 -26.38 -4.63 -1.37
N GLY A 449 -27.24 -3.62 -1.56
CA GLY A 449 -27.99 -3.45 -2.80
C GLY A 449 -27.05 -3.16 -3.98
N GLY A 450 -27.22 -3.90 -5.09
CA GLY A 450 -26.57 -3.58 -6.37
C GLY A 450 -25.28 -4.33 -6.69
N GLY A 451 -25.01 -5.49 -6.06
CA GLY A 451 -23.90 -6.36 -6.46
C GLY A 451 -24.01 -6.84 -7.92
N GLY A 452 -22.89 -6.93 -8.62
CA GLY A 452 -22.83 -7.35 -10.02
C GLY A 452 -21.40 -7.63 -10.47
N ILE A 453 -21.23 -8.67 -11.29
CA ILE A 453 -19.94 -9.06 -11.86
C ILE A 453 -20.09 -9.23 -13.37
N ASN A 454 -19.23 -8.57 -14.16
CA ASN A 454 -18.99 -8.98 -15.55
C ASN A 454 -17.56 -9.48 -15.69
N ALA A 455 -17.40 -10.74 -16.13
CA ALA A 455 -16.12 -11.42 -16.18
C ALA A 455 -15.81 -11.99 -17.57
N GLN A 456 -14.52 -12.01 -17.91
CA GLN A 456 -13.96 -12.76 -19.03
C GLN A 456 -12.80 -13.60 -18.49
N ILE A 457 -12.88 -14.92 -18.60
CA ILE A 457 -11.89 -15.85 -18.08
C ILE A 457 -11.44 -16.75 -19.24
N ALA A 458 -10.19 -16.58 -19.65
CA ALA A 458 -9.60 -17.37 -20.75
C ALA A 458 -9.14 -18.76 -20.30
N GLY A 459 -9.07 -19.03 -19.01
CA GLY A 459 -8.77 -20.35 -18.45
C GLY A 459 -9.98 -21.07 -17.87
N SER A 460 -9.70 -22.09 -17.08
CA SER A 460 -10.67 -22.86 -16.29
C SER A 460 -10.94 -22.20 -14.93
N VAL A 461 -12.04 -22.57 -14.30
CA VAL A 461 -12.38 -22.18 -12.92
C VAL A 461 -12.31 -23.42 -12.05
N VAL A 462 -11.27 -23.52 -11.22
CA VAL A 462 -10.97 -24.72 -10.43
C VAL A 462 -10.96 -24.37 -8.95
N SER A 463 -11.70 -25.12 -8.14
CA SER A 463 -11.79 -24.93 -6.68
C SER A 463 -12.05 -23.48 -6.29
N SER A 464 -12.88 -22.78 -7.06
CA SER A 464 -13.06 -21.34 -6.98
C SER A 464 -14.53 -20.95 -6.98
N VAL A 465 -14.85 -19.86 -6.29
CA VAL A 465 -16.22 -19.35 -6.17
C VAL A 465 -16.29 -17.91 -6.67
N VAL A 466 -17.19 -17.67 -7.61
CA VAL A 466 -17.58 -16.34 -8.07
C VAL A 466 -19.01 -16.09 -7.61
N SER A 467 -19.22 -15.14 -6.68
CA SER A 467 -20.54 -14.94 -6.09
C SER A 467 -20.96 -13.48 -5.97
N VAL A 468 -22.25 -13.26 -6.14
CA VAL A 468 -22.90 -11.97 -5.90
C VAL A 468 -23.93 -12.15 -4.81
N SER A 469 -23.74 -11.42 -3.71
CA SER A 469 -24.75 -11.30 -2.68
C SER A 469 -25.69 -10.14 -2.98
N VAL A 470 -26.93 -10.28 -2.53
CA VAL A 470 -27.92 -9.22 -2.59
C VAL A 470 -28.75 -9.20 -1.32
N ASP A 471 -28.77 -8.06 -0.65
CA ASP A 471 -29.77 -7.77 0.38
C ASP A 471 -30.79 -6.83 -0.24
N PRO A 472 -32.09 -7.03 0.00
CA PRO A 472 -33.01 -5.90 0.03
C PRO A 472 -32.62 -5.01 1.22
N ASP A 473 -31.65 -4.12 1.05
CA ASP A 473 -31.31 -3.11 2.05
C ASP A 473 -32.54 -2.21 2.31
N PRO A 474 -33.23 -2.32 3.47
CA PRO A 474 -34.41 -1.55 3.78
C PRO A 474 -34.05 -0.27 4.55
N SER A 475 -32.80 0.22 4.50
CA SER A 475 -32.26 1.31 5.33
C SER A 475 -32.92 2.70 5.18
N GLY A 476 -34.16 2.78 4.70
CA GLY A 476 -35.08 3.88 5.03
C GLY A 476 -35.86 3.66 6.34
N LEU A 477 -35.69 2.52 7.02
CA LEU A 477 -36.32 2.20 8.31
C LEU A 477 -35.24 2.09 9.39
N ASN A 478 -35.39 2.85 10.48
CA ASN A 478 -34.36 3.19 11.45
C ASN A 478 -33.84 2.04 12.36
N ASP A 479 -34.16 0.77 12.12
CA ASP A 479 -33.65 -0.34 12.93
C ASP A 479 -33.41 -1.62 12.08
N PRO A 480 -32.19 -2.21 12.10
CA PRO A 480 -31.92 -3.46 11.40
C PRO A 480 -32.69 -4.62 12.06
N GLY A 481 -33.65 -5.20 11.32
CA GLY A 481 -34.32 -6.44 11.72
C GLY A 481 -35.75 -6.32 12.26
N GLU A 482 -36.33 -5.12 12.37
CA GLU A 482 -37.76 -4.99 12.66
C GLU A 482 -38.62 -5.13 11.40
N PHE A 483 -38.95 -6.37 11.04
CA PHE A 483 -40.25 -6.57 10.40
C PHE A 483 -41.31 -6.25 11.44
N GLN A 484 -41.99 -5.11 11.29
CA GLN A 484 -43.10 -4.73 12.15
C GLN A 484 -44.08 -5.91 12.26
N GLN A 485 -44.39 -6.39 13.47
CA GLN A 485 -45.44 -7.39 13.67
C GLN A 485 -46.78 -6.75 13.30
N VAL A 486 -47.18 -6.88 12.03
CA VAL A 486 -48.46 -6.35 11.56
C VAL A 486 -49.55 -7.39 11.78
N THR A 487 -50.47 -7.08 12.69
CA THR A 487 -51.65 -7.90 13.05
C THR A 487 -52.79 -7.83 12.03
N THR A 488 -52.56 -7.27 10.83
CA THR A 488 -53.60 -7.16 9.79
C THR A 488 -53.16 -7.79 8.46
N LYS A 489 -54.09 -8.48 7.78
CA LYS A 489 -53.88 -9.29 6.57
C LYS A 489 -53.47 -8.51 5.30
N ARG A 490 -53.08 -7.24 5.37
CA ARG A 490 -52.57 -6.45 4.23
C ARG A 490 -51.12 -6.06 4.48
N PHE A 491 -50.23 -6.72 3.74
CA PHE A 491 -48.77 -6.53 3.72
C PHE A 491 -48.37 -5.05 3.48
N PRO A 492 -47.41 -4.48 4.24
CA PRO A 492 -46.98 -3.10 4.08
C PRO A 492 -45.69 -3.05 3.25
N PHE A 493 -45.75 -3.31 1.95
CA PHE A 493 -44.81 -2.59 1.11
C PHE A 493 -45.38 -1.17 1.02
N GLY A 494 -44.55 -0.14 1.22
CA GLY A 494 -44.97 1.25 0.99
C GLY A 494 -45.43 1.47 -0.46
N ALA A 495 -45.37 2.72 -0.93
CA ALA A 495 -45.61 2.99 -2.36
C ALA A 495 -44.74 2.05 -3.25
N PRO A 496 -45.18 1.64 -4.45
CA PRO A 496 -44.44 0.71 -5.32
C PRO A 496 -42.97 1.10 -5.57
N GLU A 497 -42.66 2.39 -5.46
CA GLU A 497 -41.34 3.01 -5.51
C GLU A 497 -40.43 2.72 -4.30
N ASN A 498 -40.95 2.13 -3.22
CA ASN A 498 -40.21 1.68 -2.03
C ASN A 498 -39.82 0.19 -2.10
N VAL A 499 -40.17 -0.53 -3.18
CA VAL A 499 -39.77 -1.94 -3.38
C VAL A 499 -38.45 -1.98 -4.13
N VAL A 500 -37.33 -1.93 -3.40
CA VAL A 500 -36.01 -2.19 -3.99
C VAL A 500 -35.89 -3.70 -4.24
N LEU A 501 -36.11 -4.12 -5.48
CA LEU A 501 -35.85 -5.51 -5.87
C LEU A 501 -34.34 -5.70 -6.03
N PRO A 502 -33.71 -6.59 -5.24
CA PRO A 502 -32.29 -6.89 -5.41
C PRO A 502 -32.02 -7.43 -6.82
N ARG A 503 -31.08 -6.78 -7.54
CA ARG A 503 -30.64 -7.14 -8.89
C ARG A 503 -29.19 -7.61 -8.86
N GLY A 504 -28.98 -8.83 -8.36
CA GLY A 504 -27.67 -9.48 -8.36
C GLY A 504 -27.48 -10.24 -9.65
N TYR A 505 -26.43 -9.93 -10.41
CA TYR A 505 -26.15 -10.59 -11.68
C TYR A 505 -24.68 -10.97 -11.83
N ILE A 506 -24.44 -12.08 -12.50
CA ILE A 506 -23.12 -12.49 -12.99
C ILE A 506 -23.26 -12.74 -14.49
N ASN A 507 -22.48 -12.00 -15.29
CA ASN A 507 -22.32 -12.25 -16.72
C ASN A 507 -20.88 -12.68 -16.97
N VAL A 508 -20.66 -13.90 -17.41
CA VAL A 508 -19.31 -14.46 -17.60
C VAL A 508 -19.15 -14.98 -19.02
N LYS A 509 -18.04 -14.63 -19.66
CA LYS A 509 -17.51 -15.37 -20.80
C LYS A 509 -16.37 -16.27 -20.33
N LEU A 510 -16.51 -17.57 -20.50
CA LEU A 510 -15.56 -18.58 -20.01
C LEU A 510 -15.08 -19.46 -21.17
N GLU A 511 -13.77 -19.64 -21.29
CA GLU A 511 -13.18 -20.54 -22.29
C GLU A 511 -12.96 -21.95 -21.76
N GLY A 512 -12.40 -22.10 -20.55
CA GLY A 512 -12.08 -23.38 -19.94
C GLY A 512 -13.26 -24.04 -19.21
N GLU A 513 -12.98 -25.11 -18.48
CA GLU A 513 -13.97 -25.86 -17.72
C GLU A 513 -14.13 -25.37 -16.28
N VAL A 514 -15.21 -25.80 -15.63
CA VAL A 514 -15.44 -25.54 -14.20
C VAL A 514 -15.27 -26.85 -13.45
N ASP A 515 -14.44 -26.86 -12.40
CA ASP A 515 -14.26 -28.00 -11.51
C ASP A 515 -14.07 -27.57 -10.05
N ASN A 516 -15.12 -27.73 -9.27
CA ASN A 516 -15.19 -27.48 -7.84
C ASN A 516 -15.31 -28.78 -7.02
N SER A 517 -15.00 -29.94 -7.59
CA SER A 517 -15.06 -31.24 -6.89
C SER A 517 -14.26 -31.25 -5.58
N ALA A 518 -13.10 -30.58 -5.54
CA ALA A 518 -12.24 -30.51 -4.36
C ALA A 518 -12.78 -29.63 -3.22
N ILE A 519 -13.78 -28.78 -3.48
CA ILE A 519 -14.37 -27.85 -2.50
C ILE A 519 -15.86 -28.10 -2.23
N GLN A 520 -16.42 -29.19 -2.77
CA GLN A 520 -17.76 -29.67 -2.42
C GLN A 520 -17.79 -30.18 -0.98
N GLY A 521 -18.86 -29.88 -0.25
CA GLY A 521 -19.01 -30.24 1.16
C GLY A 521 -18.27 -29.34 2.14
N THR A 522 -17.37 -28.45 1.66
CA THR A 522 -16.64 -27.49 2.49
C THR A 522 -17.11 -26.07 2.23
N LEU A 523 -16.88 -25.56 1.02
CA LEU A 523 -17.22 -24.19 0.60
C LEU A 523 -18.46 -24.16 -0.32
N VAL A 524 -18.62 -25.19 -1.14
CA VAL A 524 -19.80 -25.39 -2.01
C VAL A 524 -20.63 -26.52 -1.43
N SER A 525 -21.96 -26.33 -1.36
CA SER A 525 -22.87 -27.37 -0.87
C SER A 525 -22.67 -28.69 -1.65
N PRO A 526 -22.70 -29.86 -0.99
CA PRO A 526 -22.60 -31.15 -1.70
C PRO A 526 -23.76 -31.40 -2.67
N ASP A 527 -24.89 -30.69 -2.50
CA ASP A 527 -26.06 -30.80 -3.37
C ASP A 527 -25.93 -29.98 -4.67
N VAL A 528 -24.89 -29.14 -4.78
CA VAL A 528 -24.60 -28.36 -5.97
C VAL A 528 -23.62 -29.13 -6.86
N PRO A 529 -23.89 -29.27 -8.18
CA PRO A 529 -22.97 -29.92 -9.11
C PRO A 529 -21.53 -29.39 -9.05
N SER A 530 -20.54 -30.27 -9.22
CA SER A 530 -19.12 -29.91 -9.13
C SER A 530 -18.66 -28.99 -10.25
N ASP A 531 -19.40 -28.89 -11.35
CA ASP A 531 -19.17 -27.97 -12.47
C ASP A 531 -19.80 -26.58 -12.26
N THR A 532 -20.23 -26.26 -11.04
CA THR A 532 -20.82 -24.95 -10.69
C THR A 532 -19.86 -24.11 -9.85
N ALA A 533 -19.50 -22.93 -10.37
CA ALA A 533 -18.67 -21.94 -9.68
C ALA A 533 -19.32 -20.56 -9.53
N PHE A 534 -20.45 -20.30 -10.19
CA PHE A 534 -21.08 -18.98 -10.28
C PHE A 534 -22.38 -18.95 -9.48
N PHE A 535 -22.48 -18.05 -8.50
CA PHE A 535 -23.61 -17.97 -7.58
C PHE A 535 -24.18 -16.57 -7.50
N ALA A 536 -25.35 -16.34 -8.11
CA ALA A 536 -26.09 -15.09 -8.03
C ALA A 536 -27.57 -15.32 -8.28
N LYS A 537 -28.40 -14.28 -8.11
CA LYS A 537 -29.82 -14.33 -8.47
C LYS A 537 -30.02 -14.53 -9.98
N HIS A 538 -29.17 -13.93 -10.80
CA HIS A 538 -29.11 -14.15 -12.24
C HIS A 538 -27.68 -14.49 -12.65
N VAL A 539 -27.51 -15.60 -13.37
CA VAL A 539 -26.21 -16.06 -13.86
C VAL A 539 -26.36 -16.34 -15.35
N ASP A 540 -25.55 -15.66 -16.16
CA ASP A 540 -25.39 -15.92 -17.58
C ASP A 540 -23.92 -16.29 -17.85
N VAL A 541 -23.68 -17.52 -18.30
CA VAL A 541 -22.36 -18.04 -18.61
C VAL A 541 -22.33 -18.44 -20.07
N VAL A 542 -21.54 -17.70 -20.85
CA VAL A 542 -21.32 -17.97 -22.26
C VAL A 542 -19.97 -18.65 -22.44
N LYS A 543 -19.99 -19.88 -22.95
CA LYS A 543 -18.76 -20.58 -23.35
C LYS A 543 -18.19 -19.97 -24.64
N GLY A 544 -16.89 -19.68 -24.66
CA GLY A 544 -16.17 -19.27 -25.86
C GLY A 544 -14.93 -18.43 -25.58
N ALA A 545 -14.09 -18.27 -26.61
CA ALA A 545 -12.77 -17.64 -26.50
C ALA A 545 -12.81 -16.28 -25.79
N ALA A 546 -12.05 -16.11 -24.71
CA ALA A 546 -11.92 -14.85 -24.01
C ALA A 546 -10.60 -14.18 -24.39
N PHE A 547 -10.64 -12.87 -24.68
CA PHE A 547 -9.42 -12.16 -24.99
C PHE A 547 -8.69 -11.85 -23.68
N PRO A 548 -7.44 -12.34 -23.48
CA PRO A 548 -6.66 -11.99 -22.31
C PRO A 548 -6.44 -10.47 -22.30
N PRO A 549 -6.41 -9.84 -21.11
CA PRO A 549 -6.09 -8.43 -21.04
C PRO A 549 -4.63 -8.21 -21.49
N LYS A 550 -4.32 -7.00 -21.93
CA LYS A 550 -2.96 -6.58 -22.28
C LYS A 550 -2.43 -5.61 -21.21
N VAL A 551 -2.39 -6.10 -19.97
CA VAL A 551 -1.78 -5.38 -18.85
C VAL A 551 -0.28 -5.28 -19.13
N ASP A 552 0.31 -4.13 -18.84
CA ASP A 552 1.75 -3.97 -18.99
C ASP A 552 2.49 -4.87 -17.99
N THR A 553 3.52 -5.59 -18.45
CA THR A 553 4.34 -6.48 -17.61
C THR A 553 5.71 -5.87 -17.30
N ALA A 554 6.35 -6.38 -16.26
CA ALA A 554 7.74 -6.07 -15.94
C ALA A 554 8.72 -6.58 -17.02
N PRO A 555 9.78 -5.82 -17.36
CA PRO A 555 9.95 -4.39 -17.09
C PRO A 555 8.98 -3.57 -17.97
N PHE A 556 8.43 -2.49 -17.43
CA PHE A 556 7.49 -1.67 -18.17
C PHE A 556 8.15 -0.97 -19.37
N ASN A 557 7.93 -1.49 -20.58
CA ASN A 557 8.48 -0.90 -21.82
C ASN A 557 7.81 0.43 -22.22
N ARG A 558 6.66 0.78 -21.62
CA ARG A 558 5.94 2.03 -21.93
C ARG A 558 6.43 3.17 -21.06
N LYS A 559 6.93 4.24 -21.70
CA LYS A 559 7.25 5.53 -21.05
C LYS A 559 6.04 6.01 -20.23
N LEU A 560 6.29 6.44 -19.00
CA LEU A 560 5.30 7.06 -18.12
C LEU A 560 4.68 8.29 -18.80
N ASN A 561 3.38 8.24 -19.08
CA ASN A 561 2.62 9.42 -19.46
C ASN A 561 2.19 10.16 -18.20
N TYR A 562 3.01 11.11 -17.76
CA TYR A 562 2.69 11.97 -16.63
C TYR A 562 1.43 12.79 -16.90
N GLY A 563 0.46 12.75 -15.98
CA GLY A 563 -0.70 13.64 -16.02
C GLY A 563 -0.27 15.11 -15.91
N LYS A 564 -1.19 16.06 -16.20
CA LYS A 564 -0.88 17.52 -16.16
C LYS A 564 -0.32 17.99 -14.81
N ALA A 565 -0.71 17.34 -13.70
CA ALA A 565 -0.18 17.61 -12.35
C ALA A 565 1.21 17.00 -12.09
N GLN A 566 1.58 15.97 -12.83
CA GLN A 566 2.84 15.23 -12.69
C GLN A 566 3.89 15.65 -13.73
N LYS A 567 3.59 16.62 -14.61
CA LYS A 567 4.54 17.15 -15.60
C LYS A 567 5.85 17.62 -14.98
N ALA A 568 5.85 17.97 -13.69
CA ALA A 568 7.02 18.25 -12.88
C ALA A 568 8.05 17.12 -12.82
N LEU A 569 7.59 15.89 -12.90
CA LEU A 569 8.38 14.67 -12.81
C LEU A 569 9.00 14.27 -14.16
N LYS A 570 8.55 14.90 -15.26
CA LYS A 570 8.98 14.57 -16.62
C LYS A 570 10.44 14.96 -16.84
N GLY A 571 11.29 13.98 -17.08
CA GLY A 571 12.73 14.16 -17.34
C GLY A 571 13.64 14.08 -16.11
N LEU A 572 13.07 13.86 -14.91
CA LEU A 572 13.82 13.40 -13.73
C LEU A 572 14.13 11.90 -13.79
N TRP A 573 13.46 11.18 -14.69
CA TRP A 573 13.67 9.76 -14.94
C TRP A 573 14.67 9.54 -16.08
N LYS A 574 15.74 8.79 -15.81
CA LYS A 574 16.53 8.08 -16.81
C LYS A 574 16.35 6.59 -16.53
N VAL A 575 15.88 5.86 -17.53
CA VAL A 575 15.96 4.38 -17.56
C VAL A 575 17.35 4.03 -18.04
#